data_AF-A0AAV6ZTH7-F1
#
_entry.id   AF-A0AAV6ZTH7-F1
#
_cell.length_a   1.000
_cell.length_b   1.000
_cell.length_c   1.000
_cell.angle_alpha   90.00
_cell.angle_beta   90.00
_cell.angle_gamma   90.00
#
_symmetry.space_group_name_H-M   'P 1'
#
loop_
_entity.id
_entity.type
_entity.pdbx_description
1 polymer ?
#
loop_
_entity_poly.entity_id
_entity_poly.type
_entity_poly.pdbx_seq_one_letter_code
_entity_poly.pdbx_strand_id
1 'polypeptide(L)'
;MTLSWMEPVNMTGVDKSYIIRYGNSSGTWTVASNTTSVTLQDLTSGTNYTITVVTVGVRGYQSSAVSTSVYTTPASVVASLNNYKSVDVLGVTWMKPEGRVDYYTVSLIGSINPLIYTTTTTQVNITGLLPGREYTVLVQPHSGTCVQTTLVTGATYPTDVGPISFKNIGTNDITLSWMEPVDMTGVDKSYNIRYGNSSDTWTVTTTTTSISLQNLTSGTNYTITVVTVGVRGYQSSAVTTSVYTRKPDQSSSIQITRSISDGSMDITFSPFDTSEKPIVAYAVIITTEMNDNRPPWGILSKTYNDFKNASTKTYVTHIIEQQARSGGSSDLWIHVGDRNMTHSYVNGPLEPQLQYRYPTK
;
A
#
# COMPACT_ATOMS: atom_id res chain seq x y z
N MET A 1 44.83 -14.24 -16.61
CA MET A 1 45.37 -14.71 -15.32
C MET A 1 46.88 -14.53 -15.31
N THR A 2 47.48 -14.04 -14.22
CA THR A 2 48.95 -13.87 -14.13
C THR A 2 49.54 -14.95 -13.24
N LEU A 3 50.51 -15.69 -13.78
CA LEU A 3 51.27 -16.71 -13.07
C LEU A 3 52.68 -16.18 -12.77
N SER A 4 53.18 -16.43 -11.56
CA SER A 4 54.55 -16.11 -11.16
C SER A 4 55.15 -17.26 -10.35
N TRP A 5 56.44 -17.50 -10.54
CA TRP A 5 57.19 -18.54 -9.82
C TRP A 5 58.54 -18.01 -9.35
N MET A 6 59.23 -18.79 -8.53
CA MET A 6 60.59 -18.47 -8.11
C MET A 6 61.61 -18.98 -9.13
N GLU A 7 62.70 -18.23 -9.29
CA GLU A 7 63.82 -18.68 -10.10
C GLU A 7 64.42 -19.97 -9.51
N PRO A 8 64.80 -20.95 -10.35
CA PRO A 8 65.46 -22.17 -9.88
C PRO A 8 66.77 -21.87 -9.16
N VAL A 9 67.01 -22.60 -8.07
CA VAL A 9 68.22 -22.46 -7.25
C VAL A 9 69.47 -22.72 -8.11
N ASN A 10 70.53 -21.93 -7.89
CA ASN A 10 71.81 -22.03 -8.61
C ASN A 10 71.75 -21.80 -10.13
N MET A 11 70.73 -21.10 -10.65
CA MET A 11 70.64 -20.72 -12.07
C MET A 11 70.76 -19.20 -12.32
N THR A 12 71.23 -18.44 -11.32
CA THR A 12 71.49 -17.00 -11.44
C THR A 12 72.62 -16.74 -12.44
N GLY A 13 72.39 -15.83 -13.39
CA GLY A 13 73.35 -15.48 -14.44
C GLY A 13 73.48 -16.50 -15.59
N VAL A 14 72.65 -17.55 -15.61
CA VAL A 14 72.60 -18.53 -16.71
C VAL A 14 71.45 -18.21 -17.66
N ASP A 15 71.69 -18.33 -18.97
CA ASP A 15 70.66 -18.26 -20.01
C ASP A 15 69.64 -19.37 -19.81
N LYS A 16 68.39 -18.97 -19.58
CA LYS A 16 67.27 -19.88 -19.33
C LYS A 16 65.97 -19.28 -19.85
N SER A 17 65.06 -20.17 -20.18
CA SER A 17 63.67 -19.84 -20.49
C SER A 17 62.75 -20.82 -19.77
N TYR A 18 61.45 -20.55 -19.82
CA TYR A 18 60.43 -21.36 -19.20
C TYR A 18 59.41 -21.76 -20.24
N ILE A 19 59.04 -23.04 -20.27
CA ILE A 19 57.90 -23.52 -21.05
C ILE A 19 56.77 -23.78 -20.07
N ILE A 20 55.65 -23.11 -20.30
CA ILE A 20 54.43 -23.22 -19.51
C ILE A 20 53.40 -23.95 -20.37
N ARG A 21 52.90 -25.10 -19.90
CA ARG A 21 51.77 -25.80 -20.51
C ARG A 21 50.57 -25.69 -19.61
N TYR A 22 49.46 -25.18 -20.12
CA TYR A 22 48.21 -25.04 -19.38
C TYR A 22 47.08 -25.68 -20.17
N GLY A 23 46.17 -26.36 -19.49
CA GLY A 23 45.10 -27.09 -20.18
C GLY A 23 43.93 -27.42 -19.28
N ASN A 24 42.82 -27.75 -19.92
CA ASN A 24 41.60 -28.25 -19.30
C ASN A 24 41.12 -29.47 -20.13
N SER A 25 39.88 -29.93 -19.93
CA SER A 25 39.31 -31.04 -20.70
C SER A 25 39.13 -30.76 -22.20
N SER A 26 39.16 -29.50 -22.63
CA SER A 26 39.00 -29.10 -24.04
C SER A 26 40.30 -29.02 -24.84
N GLY A 27 41.45 -28.90 -24.16
CA GLY A 27 42.73 -28.76 -24.84
C GLY A 27 43.88 -28.39 -23.92
N THR A 28 45.09 -28.42 -24.48
CA THR A 28 46.32 -27.98 -23.82
C THR A 28 47.04 -26.99 -24.71
N TRP A 29 47.45 -25.87 -24.12
CA TRP A 29 48.16 -24.78 -24.77
C TRP A 29 49.55 -24.63 -24.16
N THR A 30 50.47 -24.06 -24.93
CA THR A 30 51.87 -23.87 -24.52
C THR A 30 52.30 -22.44 -24.78
N VAL A 31 52.96 -21.82 -23.81
CA VAL A 31 53.57 -20.49 -23.92
C VAL A 31 54.98 -20.53 -23.36
N ALA A 32 55.90 -19.80 -23.99
CA ALA A 32 57.26 -19.63 -23.51
C ALA A 32 57.42 -18.26 -22.82
N SER A 33 58.23 -18.20 -21.76
CA SER A 33 58.61 -16.95 -21.11
C SER A 33 60.10 -16.93 -20.79
N ASN A 34 60.72 -15.76 -20.89
CA ASN A 34 62.11 -15.54 -20.48
C ASN A 34 62.21 -14.97 -19.05
N THR A 35 61.07 -14.69 -18.41
CA THR A 35 60.98 -14.19 -17.05
C THR A 35 60.26 -15.21 -16.16
N THR A 36 60.29 -14.99 -14.85
CA THR A 36 59.61 -15.85 -13.86
C THR A 36 58.11 -15.54 -13.71
N SER A 37 57.52 -14.91 -14.73
CA SER A 37 56.08 -14.63 -14.79
C SER A 37 55.55 -14.74 -16.22
N VAL A 38 54.26 -15.05 -16.34
CA VAL A 38 53.54 -15.04 -17.61
C VAL A 38 52.06 -14.71 -17.40
N THR A 39 51.48 -13.97 -18.32
CA THR A 39 50.02 -13.74 -18.36
C THR A 39 49.39 -14.70 -19.35
N LEU A 40 48.50 -15.55 -18.85
CA LEU A 40 47.68 -16.43 -19.65
C LEU A 40 46.39 -15.69 -20.06
N GLN A 41 46.14 -15.65 -21.37
CA GLN A 41 44.98 -15.00 -22.00
C GLN A 41 44.01 -16.05 -22.55
N ASP A 42 42.81 -15.60 -22.95
CA ASP A 42 41.77 -16.41 -23.59
C ASP A 42 41.36 -17.66 -22.81
N LEU A 43 41.39 -17.57 -21.47
CA LEU A 43 40.91 -18.62 -20.59
C LEU A 43 39.39 -18.56 -20.45
N THR A 44 38.74 -19.72 -20.52
CA THR A 44 37.30 -19.87 -20.30
C THR A 44 36.97 -19.64 -18.83
N SER A 45 36.08 -18.69 -18.54
CA SER A 45 35.62 -18.38 -17.18
C SER A 45 35.07 -19.60 -16.44
N GLY A 46 35.26 -19.61 -15.11
CA GLY A 46 34.80 -20.67 -14.23
C GLY A 46 35.39 -22.06 -14.48
N THR A 47 36.47 -22.16 -15.25
CA THR A 47 37.07 -23.45 -15.63
C THR A 47 38.35 -23.73 -14.85
N ASN A 48 38.56 -24.99 -14.46
CA ASN A 48 39.80 -25.44 -13.85
C ASN A 48 40.88 -25.66 -14.91
N TYR A 49 42.03 -25.04 -14.73
CA TYR A 49 43.20 -25.22 -15.58
C TYR A 49 44.33 -25.87 -14.79
N THR A 50 44.86 -26.98 -15.30
CA THR A 50 46.11 -27.56 -14.82
C THR A 50 47.26 -26.91 -15.58
N ILE A 51 48.21 -26.34 -14.82
CA ILE A 51 49.33 -25.58 -15.33
C ILE A 51 50.61 -26.29 -14.92
N THR A 52 51.52 -26.47 -15.87
CA THR A 52 52.84 -27.06 -15.65
C THR A 52 53.92 -26.10 -16.14
N VAL A 53 54.99 -25.96 -15.38
CA VAL A 53 56.16 -25.14 -15.74
C VAL A 53 57.40 -26.02 -15.75
N VAL A 54 58.17 -25.93 -16.84
CA VAL A 54 59.51 -26.52 -16.94
C VAL A 54 60.52 -25.42 -17.21
N THR A 55 61.69 -25.50 -16.56
CA THR A 55 62.83 -24.64 -16.88
C THR A 55 63.60 -25.26 -18.03
N VAL A 56 63.93 -24.46 -19.03
CA VAL A 56 64.76 -24.82 -20.17
C VAL A 56 66.11 -24.12 -20.00
N GLY A 57 67.16 -24.91 -19.74
CA GLY A 57 68.53 -24.42 -19.64
C GLY A 57 69.23 -24.36 -21.00
N VAL A 58 70.52 -24.03 -20.95
CA VAL A 58 71.40 -24.06 -22.14
C VAL A 58 71.32 -25.41 -22.86
N ARG A 59 71.36 -25.39 -24.19
CA ARG A 59 71.24 -26.57 -25.07
C ARG A 59 69.88 -27.30 -25.00
N GLY A 60 68.85 -26.70 -24.40
CA GLY A 60 67.47 -27.19 -24.46
C GLY A 60 67.11 -28.24 -23.41
N TYR A 61 67.98 -28.50 -22.43
CA TYR A 61 67.69 -29.43 -21.34
C TYR A 61 66.56 -28.91 -20.44
N GLN A 62 65.61 -29.78 -20.09
CA GLN A 62 64.43 -29.43 -19.32
C GLN A 62 64.50 -29.98 -17.90
N SER A 63 64.04 -29.18 -16.94
CA SER A 63 63.80 -29.65 -15.57
C SER A 63 62.63 -30.64 -15.50
N SER A 64 62.46 -31.28 -14.34
CA SER A 64 61.16 -31.86 -13.99
C SER A 64 60.08 -30.77 -14.01
N ALA A 65 58.87 -31.16 -14.38
CA ALA A 65 57.73 -30.27 -14.42
C ALA A 65 57.17 -30.05 -13.00
N VAL A 66 56.86 -28.79 -12.69
CA VAL A 66 56.10 -28.43 -11.49
C VAL A 66 54.68 -28.09 -11.91
N SER A 67 53.69 -28.71 -11.26
CA SER A 67 52.28 -28.58 -11.63
C SER A 67 51.42 -27.94 -10.53
N THR A 68 50.44 -27.15 -10.92
CA THR A 68 49.37 -26.64 -10.06
C THR A 68 48.03 -26.63 -10.82
N SER A 69 46.92 -26.53 -10.12
CA SER A 69 45.59 -26.39 -10.73
C SER A 69 44.82 -25.25 -10.07
N VAL A 70 44.12 -24.45 -10.89
CA VAL A 70 43.39 -23.28 -10.42
C VAL A 70 42.14 -23.05 -11.26
N TYR A 71 41.06 -22.63 -10.60
CA TYR A 71 39.86 -22.17 -11.28
C TYR A 71 40.02 -20.72 -11.71
N THR A 72 39.60 -20.40 -12.93
CA THR A 72 39.33 -19.01 -13.32
C THR A 72 38.04 -18.55 -12.66
N THR A 73 37.93 -17.28 -12.32
CA THR A 73 36.68 -16.69 -11.82
C THR A 73 35.53 -16.88 -12.82
N PRO A 74 34.32 -17.29 -12.38
CA PRO A 74 33.15 -17.28 -13.25
C PRO A 74 32.85 -15.87 -13.78
N ALA A 75 32.24 -15.79 -14.96
CA ALA A 75 31.81 -14.52 -15.51
C ALA A 75 30.67 -13.91 -14.68
N SER A 76 30.60 -12.57 -14.66
CA SER A 76 29.52 -11.85 -13.97
C SER A 76 28.17 -12.20 -14.58
N VAL A 77 27.15 -12.33 -13.72
CA VAL A 77 25.77 -12.49 -14.17
C VAL A 77 25.15 -11.13 -14.47
N VAL A 78 24.17 -11.10 -15.37
CA VAL A 78 23.28 -9.95 -15.54
C VAL A 78 21.96 -10.30 -14.86
N ALA A 79 21.72 -9.71 -13.69
CA ALA A 79 20.56 -9.99 -12.85
C ALA A 79 19.48 -8.90 -13.00
N SER A 80 18.22 -9.30 -12.86
CA SER A 80 17.05 -8.44 -12.83
C SER A 80 16.12 -8.87 -11.69
N LEU A 81 15.30 -7.92 -11.23
CA LEU A 81 14.30 -8.14 -10.19
C LEU A 81 12.90 -7.92 -10.73
N ASN A 82 12.00 -8.84 -10.37
CA ASN A 82 10.57 -8.71 -10.56
C ASN A 82 9.90 -8.67 -9.19
N ASN A 83 9.13 -7.62 -8.92
CA ASN A 83 8.45 -7.46 -7.65
C ASN A 83 7.01 -8.00 -7.64
N TYR A 84 6.47 -8.43 -8.79
CA TYR A 84 5.14 -9.02 -8.91
C TYR A 84 3.99 -8.20 -8.29
N LYS A 85 4.17 -6.90 -8.07
CA LYS A 85 3.28 -6.09 -7.20
C LYS A 85 3.03 -6.69 -5.80
N SER A 86 3.96 -7.50 -5.30
CA SER A 86 3.89 -8.16 -4.01
C SER A 86 4.44 -7.28 -2.89
N VAL A 87 3.87 -7.46 -1.70
CA VAL A 87 4.28 -6.81 -0.46
C VAL A 87 5.47 -7.51 0.21
N ASP A 88 5.73 -8.78 -0.12
CA ASP A 88 6.63 -9.66 0.64
C ASP A 88 7.52 -10.57 -0.23
N VAL A 89 7.41 -10.47 -1.57
CA VAL A 89 8.15 -11.31 -2.52
C VAL A 89 8.93 -10.48 -3.54
N LEU A 90 10.18 -10.88 -3.77
CA LEU A 90 10.99 -10.43 -4.90
C LEU A 90 11.49 -11.65 -5.69
N GLY A 91 11.15 -11.70 -6.98
CA GLY A 91 11.71 -12.65 -7.93
C GLY A 91 13.02 -12.14 -8.50
N VAL A 92 14.08 -12.92 -8.35
CA VAL A 92 15.42 -12.65 -8.88
C VAL A 92 15.65 -13.57 -10.07
N THR A 93 15.98 -13.00 -11.22
CA THR A 93 16.30 -13.77 -12.43
C THR A 93 17.61 -13.27 -13.03
N TRP A 94 18.39 -14.17 -13.63
CA TRP A 94 19.62 -13.78 -14.33
C TRP A 94 19.83 -14.63 -15.59
N MET A 95 20.68 -14.15 -16.48
CA MET A 95 21.16 -14.96 -17.60
C MET A 95 22.36 -15.82 -17.15
N LYS A 96 22.40 -17.07 -17.62
CA LYS A 96 23.56 -17.94 -17.40
C LYS A 96 24.79 -17.26 -18.02
N PRO A 97 25.86 -17.00 -17.25
CA PRO A 97 27.04 -16.33 -17.76
C PRO A 97 27.88 -17.30 -18.60
N GLU A 98 28.81 -16.75 -19.39
CA GLU A 98 29.72 -17.57 -20.19
C GLU A 98 30.66 -18.42 -19.34
N GLY A 99 31.11 -19.54 -19.91
CA GLY A 99 31.96 -20.50 -19.23
C GLY A 99 31.18 -21.44 -18.30
N ARG A 100 31.88 -21.98 -17.31
CA ARG A 100 31.32 -22.98 -16.39
C ARG A 100 30.87 -22.31 -15.10
N VAL A 101 29.67 -22.67 -14.64
CA VAL A 101 29.16 -22.34 -13.29
C VAL A 101 28.65 -23.65 -12.68
N ASP A 102 29.07 -23.94 -11.46
CA ASP A 102 28.66 -25.14 -10.74
C ASP A 102 27.31 -24.91 -10.04
N TYR A 103 27.13 -23.76 -9.38
CA TYR A 103 25.87 -23.35 -8.75
C TYR A 103 25.85 -21.83 -8.49
N TYR A 104 24.71 -21.31 -8.05
CA TYR A 104 24.53 -19.92 -7.66
C TYR A 104 24.12 -19.82 -6.20
N THR A 105 24.56 -18.76 -5.52
CA THR A 105 24.00 -18.33 -4.23
C THR A 105 23.36 -16.96 -4.36
N VAL A 106 22.18 -16.81 -3.77
CA VAL A 106 21.42 -15.55 -3.72
C VAL A 106 21.13 -15.19 -2.27
N SER A 107 21.40 -13.95 -1.88
CA SER A 107 21.15 -13.46 -0.51
C SER A 107 20.83 -11.97 -0.48
N LEU A 108 20.27 -11.50 0.64
CA LEU A 108 20.00 -10.08 0.88
C LEU A 108 21.16 -9.44 1.65
N ILE A 109 21.55 -8.24 1.25
CA ILE A 109 22.51 -7.42 2.00
C ILE A 109 21.85 -6.86 3.26
N GLY A 110 22.59 -6.86 4.37
CA GLY A 110 22.19 -6.18 5.61
C GLY A 110 21.26 -6.98 6.52
N SER A 111 20.92 -8.22 6.17
CA SER A 111 20.24 -9.13 7.10
C SER A 111 21.23 -9.69 8.12
N ILE A 112 20.90 -9.63 9.41
CA ILE A 112 21.72 -10.16 10.51
C ILE A 112 21.87 -11.69 10.39
N ASN A 113 20.86 -12.36 9.83
CA ASN A 113 20.88 -13.78 9.44
C ASN A 113 20.40 -13.86 7.99
N PRO A 114 21.28 -13.68 6.99
CA PRO A 114 20.86 -13.68 5.60
C PRO A 114 20.40 -15.08 5.21
N LEU A 115 19.16 -15.18 4.75
CA LEU A 115 18.68 -16.38 4.09
C LEU A 115 19.46 -16.52 2.77
N ILE A 116 20.22 -17.60 2.65
CA ILE A 116 21.02 -17.90 1.46
C ILE A 116 20.29 -18.97 0.66
N TYR A 117 19.95 -18.65 -0.57
CA TYR A 117 19.34 -19.57 -1.52
C TYR A 117 20.42 -20.14 -2.43
N THR A 118 20.63 -21.45 -2.38
CA THR A 118 21.55 -22.16 -3.28
C THR A 118 20.75 -22.85 -4.38
N THR A 119 21.09 -22.58 -5.64
CA THR A 119 20.38 -23.17 -6.79
C THR A 119 21.31 -23.42 -7.97
N THR A 120 20.95 -24.37 -8.84
CA THR A 120 21.57 -24.58 -10.16
C THR A 120 20.78 -23.93 -11.30
N THR A 121 19.58 -23.44 -11.01
CA THR A 121 18.74 -22.69 -11.96
C THR A 121 19.12 -21.22 -11.98
N THR A 122 18.53 -20.45 -12.90
CA THR A 122 18.81 -19.02 -13.07
C THR A 122 17.71 -18.11 -12.50
N GLN A 123 16.97 -18.61 -11.52
CA GLN A 123 15.90 -17.86 -10.86
C GLN A 123 15.69 -18.29 -9.40
N VAL A 124 15.32 -17.34 -8.55
CA VAL A 124 14.95 -17.55 -7.14
C VAL A 124 13.86 -16.55 -6.74
N ASN A 125 12.86 -17.00 -5.99
CA ASN A 125 11.92 -16.10 -5.32
C ASN A 125 12.33 -15.96 -3.86
N ILE A 126 12.60 -14.72 -3.43
CA ILE A 126 12.86 -14.37 -2.05
C ILE A 126 11.51 -13.97 -1.43
N THR A 127 11.10 -14.65 -0.36
CA THR A 127 9.80 -14.50 0.29
C THR A 127 9.96 -14.07 1.75
N GLY A 128 8.88 -13.57 2.38
CA GLY A 128 8.92 -13.13 3.77
C GLY A 128 9.64 -11.79 3.97
N LEU A 129 9.61 -10.95 2.93
CA LEU A 129 10.10 -9.57 2.98
C LEU A 129 9.06 -8.67 3.65
N LEU A 130 9.50 -7.49 4.08
CA LEU A 130 8.62 -6.46 4.61
C LEU A 130 8.15 -5.51 3.49
N PRO A 131 6.91 -5.01 3.55
CA PRO A 131 6.32 -4.12 2.56
C PRO A 131 6.98 -2.76 2.48
N GLY A 132 6.97 -2.19 1.27
CA GLY A 132 7.43 -0.83 0.98
C GLY A 132 8.89 -0.56 1.33
N ARG A 133 9.76 -1.57 1.24
CA ARG A 133 11.20 -1.45 1.50
C ARG A 133 12.03 -1.75 0.27
N GLU A 134 13.17 -1.09 0.17
CA GLU A 134 14.18 -1.40 -0.83
C GLU A 134 15.15 -2.45 -0.30
N TYR A 135 15.46 -3.41 -1.16
CA TYR A 135 16.31 -4.56 -0.91
C TYR A 135 17.42 -4.61 -1.94
N THR A 136 18.64 -4.85 -1.47
CA THR A 136 19.78 -5.16 -2.34
C THR A 136 20.03 -6.66 -2.28
N VAL A 137 19.90 -7.31 -3.43
CA VAL A 137 20.14 -8.74 -3.61
C VAL A 137 21.53 -8.94 -4.18
N LEU A 138 22.25 -9.88 -3.58
CA LEU A 138 23.56 -10.33 -3.99
C LEU A 138 23.41 -11.68 -4.70
N VAL A 139 23.82 -11.74 -5.96
CA VAL A 139 23.81 -12.95 -6.80
C VAL A 139 25.25 -13.35 -7.09
N GLN A 140 25.59 -14.60 -6.79
CA GLN A 140 26.95 -15.12 -6.89
C GLN A 140 26.99 -16.44 -7.66
N PRO A 141 27.51 -16.48 -8.90
CA PRO A 141 27.94 -17.72 -9.51
C PRO A 141 29.21 -18.26 -8.83
N HIS A 142 29.24 -19.57 -8.59
CA HIS A 142 30.38 -20.30 -8.04
C HIS A 142 30.93 -21.29 -9.08
N SER A 143 32.26 -21.33 -9.18
CA SER A 143 32.98 -22.32 -9.98
C SER A 143 34.22 -22.79 -9.21
N GLY A 144 34.17 -24.02 -8.69
CA GLY A 144 35.14 -24.51 -7.74
C GLY A 144 35.20 -23.61 -6.49
N THR A 145 36.38 -23.05 -6.21
CA THR A 145 36.60 -22.13 -5.09
C THR A 145 36.47 -20.66 -5.47
N CYS A 146 36.24 -20.36 -6.74
CA CYS A 146 36.13 -19.00 -7.24
C CYS A 146 34.67 -18.54 -7.30
N VAL A 147 34.45 -17.30 -6.87
CA VAL A 147 33.14 -16.67 -6.85
C VAL A 147 33.22 -15.33 -7.58
N GLN A 148 32.13 -14.97 -8.24
CA GLN A 148 31.92 -13.62 -8.75
C GLN A 148 30.66 -13.03 -8.10
N THR A 149 30.61 -11.72 -7.92
CA THR A 149 29.50 -11.06 -7.22
C THR A 149 28.81 -10.04 -8.11
N THR A 150 27.48 -10.07 -8.13
CA THR A 150 26.65 -9.07 -8.79
C THR A 150 25.58 -8.58 -7.83
N LEU A 151 25.33 -7.28 -7.83
CA LEU A 151 24.32 -6.64 -7.00
C LEU A 151 23.16 -6.16 -7.87
N VAL A 152 21.94 -6.35 -7.37
CA VAL A 152 20.72 -5.83 -7.99
C VAL A 152 19.79 -5.30 -6.90
N THR A 153 19.20 -4.13 -7.13
CA THR A 153 18.32 -3.46 -6.17
C THR A 153 16.88 -3.42 -6.66
N GLY A 154 15.95 -3.61 -5.74
CA GLY A 154 14.51 -3.57 -6.02
C GLY A 154 13.73 -3.37 -4.74
N ALA A 155 12.43 -3.12 -4.86
CA ALA A 155 11.59 -2.85 -3.70
C ALA A 155 10.28 -3.61 -3.75
N THR A 156 9.77 -3.94 -2.57
CA THR A 156 8.42 -4.49 -2.36
C THR A 156 7.38 -3.39 -2.46
N TYR A 157 6.15 -3.74 -2.84
CA TYR A 157 5.03 -2.81 -2.84
C TYR A 157 4.60 -2.50 -1.40
N PRO A 158 4.02 -1.31 -1.15
CA PRO A 158 3.46 -0.99 0.15
C PRO A 158 2.15 -1.75 0.40
N THR A 159 1.88 -2.04 1.66
CA THR A 159 0.57 -2.54 2.12
C THR A 159 -0.48 -1.44 2.01
N ASP A 160 -1.72 -1.82 1.77
CA ASP A 160 -2.87 -0.93 1.82
C ASP A 160 -3.11 -0.38 3.24
N VAL A 161 -3.81 0.75 3.30
CA VAL A 161 -4.22 1.32 4.58
C VAL A 161 -5.23 0.38 5.26
N GLY A 162 -5.28 0.41 6.60
CA GLY A 162 -6.35 -0.28 7.29
C GLY A 162 -7.72 0.39 7.08
N PRO A 163 -8.77 -0.10 7.74
CA PRO A 163 -10.14 0.41 7.56
C PRO A 163 -10.24 1.93 7.75
N ILE A 164 -10.95 2.58 6.82
CA ILE A 164 -11.22 4.02 6.87
C ILE A 164 -12.38 4.28 7.85
N SER A 165 -12.15 5.20 8.79
CA SER A 165 -13.12 5.68 9.77
C SER A 165 -13.40 7.16 9.58
N PHE A 166 -14.66 7.58 9.72
CA PHE A 166 -15.05 8.99 9.70
C PHE A 166 -15.03 9.57 11.12
N LYS A 167 -14.22 10.62 11.33
CA LYS A 167 -14.15 11.35 12.60
C LYS A 167 -15.17 12.48 12.67
N ASN A 168 -15.41 13.15 11.54
CA ASN A 168 -16.43 14.20 11.41
C ASN A 168 -17.02 14.18 9.99
N ILE A 169 -18.32 14.45 9.90
CA ILE A 169 -19.05 14.65 8.65
C ILE A 169 -19.85 15.94 8.82
N GLY A 170 -19.32 17.05 8.29
CA GLY A 170 -19.99 18.32 8.28
C GLY A 170 -20.75 18.58 6.99
N THR A 171 -21.17 19.83 6.82
CA THR A 171 -21.94 20.29 5.66
C THR A 171 -21.06 20.56 4.45
N ASN A 172 -19.81 20.95 4.67
CA ASN A 172 -18.82 21.28 3.64
C ASN A 172 -17.46 20.62 3.89
N ASP A 173 -17.36 19.77 4.90
CA ASP A 173 -16.11 19.10 5.27
C ASP A 173 -16.33 17.64 5.71
N ILE A 174 -15.31 16.82 5.50
CA ILE A 174 -15.24 15.44 5.99
C ILE A 174 -13.85 15.22 6.55
N THR A 175 -13.79 14.78 7.81
CA THR A 175 -12.52 14.37 8.43
C THR A 175 -12.50 12.85 8.55
N LEU A 176 -11.54 12.22 7.90
CA LEU A 176 -11.33 10.77 7.92
C LEU A 176 -9.97 10.40 8.52
N SER A 177 -9.89 9.17 9.01
CA SER A 177 -8.67 8.55 9.51
C SER A 177 -8.63 7.07 9.17
N TRP A 178 -7.44 6.52 9.05
CA TRP A 178 -7.22 5.10 8.79
C TRP A 178 -6.15 4.54 9.72
N MET A 179 -6.07 3.21 9.81
CA MET A 179 -4.95 2.57 10.50
C MET A 179 -3.72 2.56 9.60
N GLU A 180 -2.54 2.68 10.23
CA GLU A 180 -1.26 2.58 9.53
C GLU A 180 -1.15 1.22 8.81
N PRO A 181 -0.61 1.18 7.57
CA PRO A 181 -0.41 -0.06 6.85
C PRO A 181 0.43 -1.06 7.64
N VAL A 182 0.01 -2.33 7.64
CA VAL A 182 0.66 -3.40 8.40
C VAL A 182 2.11 -3.60 7.90
N ASP A 183 3.02 -3.82 8.84
CA ASP A 183 4.46 -4.07 8.63
C ASP A 183 5.24 -2.94 7.91
N MET A 184 4.65 -1.74 7.85
CA MET A 184 5.26 -0.53 7.29
C MET A 184 5.69 0.48 8.35
N THR A 185 6.06 0.03 9.55
CA THR A 185 6.60 0.91 10.59
C THR A 185 8.05 1.30 10.28
N GLY A 186 8.39 2.57 10.50
CA GLY A 186 9.75 3.09 10.27
C GLY A 186 10.20 3.13 8.80
N VAL A 187 9.27 3.16 7.85
CA VAL A 187 9.56 3.43 6.43
C VAL A 187 8.93 4.76 6.00
N ASP A 188 9.59 5.44 5.08
CA ASP A 188 9.04 6.62 4.42
C ASP A 188 7.82 6.22 3.59
N LYS A 189 6.69 6.82 3.94
CA LYS A 189 5.41 6.55 3.28
C LYS A 189 4.56 7.81 3.27
N SER A 190 3.72 7.89 2.25
CA SER A 190 2.68 8.92 2.13
C SER A 190 1.39 8.26 1.67
N TYR A 191 0.30 9.01 1.71
CA TYR A 191 -1.02 8.54 1.32
C TYR A 191 -1.53 9.47 0.23
N ASN A 192 -1.98 8.89 -0.89
CA ASN A 192 -2.69 9.63 -1.92
C ASN A 192 -4.18 9.34 -1.76
N ILE A 193 -4.95 10.41 -1.54
CA ILE A 193 -6.38 10.38 -1.33
C ILE A 193 -7.03 10.98 -2.55
N ARG A 194 -7.85 10.20 -3.25
CA ARG A 194 -8.68 10.66 -4.35
C ARG A 194 -10.14 10.64 -3.92
N TYR A 195 -10.80 11.79 -3.98
CA TYR A 195 -12.19 11.95 -3.56
C TYR A 195 -12.98 12.69 -4.63
N GLY A 196 -14.24 12.34 -4.81
CA GLY A 196 -15.06 12.95 -5.86
C GLY A 196 -16.53 12.59 -5.72
N ASN A 197 -17.37 13.32 -6.44
CA ASN A 197 -18.78 13.03 -6.62
C ASN A 197 -19.03 12.59 -8.08
N SER A 198 -20.26 12.60 -8.57
CA SER A 198 -20.57 12.21 -9.95
C SER A 198 -20.00 13.15 -11.02
N SER A 199 -19.65 14.38 -10.65
CA SER A 199 -19.27 15.46 -11.56
C SER A 199 -17.78 15.78 -11.50
N ASP A 200 -17.21 15.77 -10.30
CA ASP A 200 -15.86 16.26 -10.03
C ASP A 200 -15.02 15.25 -9.27
N THR A 201 -13.70 15.30 -9.47
CA THR A 201 -12.74 14.47 -8.75
C THR A 201 -11.49 15.26 -8.40
N TRP A 202 -11.07 15.12 -7.15
CA TRP A 202 -9.91 15.79 -6.58
C TRP A 202 -8.93 14.79 -5.99
N THR A 203 -7.68 15.21 -5.84
CA THR A 203 -6.61 14.42 -5.22
C THR A 203 -5.83 15.25 -4.22
N VAL A 204 -5.49 14.66 -3.09
CA VAL A 204 -4.67 15.29 -2.06
C VAL A 204 -3.72 14.25 -1.47
N THR A 205 -2.53 14.70 -1.04
CA THR A 205 -1.54 13.84 -0.41
C THR A 205 -1.32 14.24 1.05
N THR A 206 -1.08 13.26 1.91
CA THR A 206 -0.67 13.50 3.30
C THR A 206 0.34 12.45 3.75
N THR A 207 1.11 12.75 4.79
CA THR A 207 2.01 11.80 5.48
C THR A 207 1.43 11.26 6.78
N THR A 208 0.32 11.86 7.26
CA THR A 208 -0.39 11.43 8.47
C THR A 208 -1.51 10.43 8.15
N THR A 209 -1.94 9.65 9.14
CA THR A 209 -3.06 8.70 9.02
C THR A 209 -4.44 9.34 9.18
N SER A 210 -4.53 10.66 9.02
CA SER A 210 -5.79 11.40 9.01
C SER A 210 -5.72 12.63 8.12
N ILE A 211 -6.85 13.01 7.55
CA ILE A 211 -6.99 14.20 6.72
C ILE A 211 -8.40 14.79 6.85
N SER A 212 -8.49 16.11 6.69
CA SER A 212 -9.76 16.83 6.57
C SER A 212 -9.91 17.35 5.14
N LEU A 213 -10.95 16.88 4.47
CA LEU A 213 -11.36 17.33 3.14
C LEU A 213 -12.31 18.51 3.31
N GLN A 214 -12.07 19.59 2.59
CA GLN A 214 -12.75 20.88 2.74
C GLN A 214 -13.38 21.32 1.42
N ASN A 215 -14.25 22.32 1.46
CA ASN A 215 -14.95 22.87 0.29
C ASN A 215 -15.81 21.85 -0.46
N LEU A 216 -16.44 20.94 0.30
CA LEU A 216 -17.37 19.95 -0.24
C LEU A 216 -18.77 20.56 -0.40
N THR A 217 -19.50 20.09 -1.39
CA THR A 217 -20.91 20.43 -1.60
C THR A 217 -21.76 19.67 -0.59
N SER A 218 -22.68 20.38 0.08
CA SER A 218 -23.55 19.79 1.09
C SER A 218 -24.52 18.76 0.51
N GLY A 219 -25.03 17.83 1.34
CA GLY A 219 -25.97 16.80 0.90
C GLY A 219 -25.50 15.87 -0.23
N THR A 220 -24.22 15.92 -0.61
CA THR A 220 -23.66 15.23 -1.78
C THR A 220 -22.88 13.99 -1.36
N ASN A 221 -22.98 12.91 -2.15
CA ASN A 221 -22.20 11.69 -1.94
C ASN A 221 -20.79 11.85 -2.48
N TYR A 222 -19.79 11.56 -1.66
CA TYR A 222 -18.40 11.53 -2.05
C TYR A 222 -17.85 10.11 -1.97
N THR A 223 -17.30 9.62 -3.08
CA THR A 223 -16.47 8.42 -3.10
C THR A 223 -15.03 8.81 -2.80
N ILE A 224 -14.45 8.21 -1.77
CA ILE A 224 -13.11 8.50 -1.26
C ILE A 224 -12.28 7.23 -1.38
N THR A 225 -11.11 7.35 -2.00
CA THR A 225 -10.14 6.28 -2.19
C THR A 225 -8.82 6.67 -1.57
N VAL A 226 -8.18 5.77 -0.84
CA VAL A 226 -6.88 5.99 -0.20
C VAL A 226 -5.92 4.91 -0.67
N VAL A 227 -4.76 5.31 -1.18
CA VAL A 227 -3.64 4.42 -1.50
C VAL A 227 -2.41 4.79 -0.69
N THR A 228 -1.68 3.80 -0.21
CA THR A 228 -0.36 3.98 0.38
C THR A 228 0.66 4.12 -0.73
N VAL A 229 1.52 5.13 -0.65
CA VAL A 229 2.64 5.35 -1.55
C VAL A 229 3.93 5.08 -0.78
N GLY A 230 4.65 4.06 -1.19
CA GLY A 230 5.93 3.65 -0.62
C GLY A 230 7.13 4.15 -1.43
N VAL A 231 8.27 3.50 -1.20
CA VAL A 231 9.52 3.75 -1.95
C VAL A 231 9.32 3.56 -3.45
N ARG A 232 10.12 4.28 -4.25
CA ARG A 232 10.08 4.25 -5.73
C ARG A 232 8.72 4.64 -6.33
N GLY A 233 7.82 5.24 -5.53
CA GLY A 233 6.48 5.63 -5.97
C GLY A 233 5.51 4.47 -6.14
N TYR A 234 5.84 3.27 -5.63
CA TYR A 234 4.93 2.13 -5.67
C TYR A 234 3.69 2.38 -4.83
N GLN A 235 2.53 1.97 -5.33
CA GLN A 235 1.23 2.23 -4.72
C GLN A 235 0.54 0.92 -4.34
N SER A 236 -0.09 0.90 -3.17
CA SER A 236 -0.90 -0.22 -2.72
C SER A 236 -2.17 -0.34 -3.56
N SER A 237 -2.94 -1.41 -3.32
CA SER A 237 -4.35 -1.43 -3.68
C SER A 237 -5.11 -0.27 -3.02
N ALA A 238 -6.16 0.21 -3.69
CA ALA A 238 -6.97 1.32 -3.20
C ALA A 238 -8.05 0.86 -2.22
N VAL A 239 -8.09 1.47 -1.04
CA VAL A 239 -9.18 1.28 -0.08
C VAL A 239 -10.24 2.35 -0.34
N THR A 240 -11.46 1.93 -0.65
CA THR A 240 -12.54 2.82 -1.10
C THR A 240 -13.69 2.83 -0.10
N THR A 241 -14.24 4.02 0.14
CA THR A 241 -15.45 4.25 0.94
C THR A 241 -16.31 5.33 0.30
N SER A 242 -17.57 5.45 0.72
CA SER A 242 -18.47 6.52 0.26
C SER A 242 -19.29 7.07 1.42
N VAL A 243 -19.50 8.39 1.43
CA VAL A 243 -20.26 9.05 2.48
C VAL A 243 -20.96 10.31 1.95
N TYR A 244 -22.13 10.62 2.50
CA TYR A 244 -22.83 11.87 2.22
C TYR A 244 -22.37 12.95 3.20
N THR A 245 -22.02 14.12 2.69
CA THR A 245 -21.92 15.34 3.52
C THR A 245 -23.28 15.68 4.12
N ARG A 246 -23.29 16.30 5.31
CA ARG A 246 -24.52 16.79 5.92
C ARG A 246 -25.19 17.84 5.02
N LYS A 247 -26.51 17.93 5.07
CA LYS A 247 -27.23 19.06 4.45
C LYS A 247 -27.12 20.29 5.36
N PRO A 248 -27.14 21.53 4.81
CA PRO A 248 -27.13 22.73 5.63
C PRO A 248 -28.34 22.69 6.56
N ASP A 249 -28.11 23.02 7.83
CA ASP A 249 -29.19 23.11 8.81
C ASP A 249 -30.06 24.31 8.40
N GLN A 250 -31.23 24.07 7.82
CA GLN A 250 -32.15 25.15 7.46
C GLN A 250 -32.82 25.67 8.73
N SER A 251 -32.31 26.79 9.23
CA SER A 251 -32.99 27.62 10.23
C SER A 251 -34.16 28.37 9.56
N SER A 252 -35.12 27.65 9.01
CA SER A 252 -36.44 28.22 8.75
C SER A 252 -37.10 28.46 10.11
N SER A 253 -37.56 29.68 10.36
CA SER A 253 -38.37 29.97 11.54
C SER A 253 -39.64 29.12 11.48
N ILE A 254 -39.69 28.03 12.26
CA ILE A 254 -40.92 27.25 12.43
C ILE A 254 -41.88 28.15 13.23
N GLN A 255 -42.96 28.61 12.58
CA GLN A 255 -44.02 29.34 13.26
C GLN A 255 -44.98 28.32 13.86
N ILE A 256 -45.06 28.29 15.18
CA ILE A 256 -46.04 27.44 15.85
C ILE A 256 -47.30 28.28 16.07
N THR A 257 -48.37 27.97 15.35
CA THR A 257 -49.70 28.52 15.66
C THR A 257 -50.37 27.62 16.71
N ARG A 258 -50.36 28.05 17.97
CA ARG A 258 -50.95 27.29 19.08
C ARG A 258 -52.49 27.34 19.00
N SER A 259 -53.10 26.25 18.55
CA SER A 259 -54.50 25.91 18.86
C SER A 259 -54.48 24.78 19.91
N ILE A 260 -54.36 25.12 21.19
CA ILE A 260 -54.32 24.10 22.25
C ILE A 260 -55.76 23.64 22.50
N SER A 261 -56.11 22.48 21.97
CA SER A 261 -57.15 21.64 22.56
C SER A 261 -56.46 20.52 23.35
N ASP A 262 -57.12 19.99 24.38
CA ASP A 262 -56.59 19.02 25.34
C ASP A 262 -55.97 17.78 24.64
N GLY A 263 -54.65 17.82 24.39
CA GLY A 263 -53.88 16.73 23.78
C GLY A 263 -53.53 16.85 22.29
N SER A 264 -53.69 18.02 21.64
CA SER A 264 -53.27 18.22 20.23
C SER A 264 -52.59 19.56 19.97
N MET A 265 -51.87 19.66 18.84
CA MET A 265 -51.11 20.85 18.45
C MET A 265 -50.94 20.97 16.93
N ASP A 266 -51.21 22.15 16.38
CA ASP A 266 -50.88 22.48 14.99
C ASP A 266 -49.46 23.06 14.87
N ILE A 267 -48.71 22.59 13.89
CA ILE A 267 -47.36 23.07 13.56
C ILE A 267 -47.34 23.50 12.10
N THR A 268 -46.87 24.73 11.83
CA THR A 268 -46.66 25.24 10.48
C THR A 268 -45.18 25.51 10.23
N PHE A 269 -44.66 25.10 9.07
CA PHE A 269 -43.25 25.32 8.70
C PHE A 269 -43.10 25.50 7.20
N SER A 270 -42.17 26.36 6.80
CA SER A 270 -41.84 26.53 5.38
C SER A 270 -41.11 25.29 4.86
N PRO A 271 -41.41 24.81 3.63
CA PRO A 271 -40.71 23.69 3.04
C PRO A 271 -39.23 24.00 2.88
N PHE A 272 -38.42 22.98 3.04
CA PHE A 272 -36.97 23.06 2.88
C PHE A 272 -36.60 23.32 1.41
N ASP A 273 -35.48 24.00 1.17
CA ASP A 273 -35.03 24.31 -0.19
C ASP A 273 -34.61 23.03 -0.90
N THR A 274 -35.10 22.85 -2.13
CA THR A 274 -34.92 21.61 -2.93
C THR A 274 -33.94 21.79 -4.08
N SER A 275 -33.14 22.87 -4.05
CA SER A 275 -32.19 23.26 -5.11
C SER A 275 -31.26 22.15 -5.61
N GLU A 276 -30.94 21.13 -4.80
CA GLU A 276 -30.06 20.02 -5.22
C GLU A 276 -30.76 18.66 -5.41
N LYS A 277 -31.83 18.36 -4.66
CA LYS A 277 -32.68 17.16 -4.83
C LYS A 277 -34.08 17.41 -4.25
N PRO A 278 -35.13 16.82 -4.85
CA PRO A 278 -36.46 16.87 -4.28
C PRO A 278 -36.43 16.19 -2.91
N ILE A 279 -36.90 16.90 -1.90
CA ILE A 279 -37.21 16.29 -0.61
C ILE A 279 -38.43 15.41 -0.84
N VAL A 280 -38.32 14.15 -0.48
CA VAL A 280 -39.36 13.15 -0.70
C VAL A 280 -40.32 13.07 0.46
N ALA A 281 -39.84 13.35 1.68
CA ALA A 281 -40.65 13.38 2.89
C ALA A 281 -39.99 14.19 4.02
N TYR A 282 -40.82 14.64 4.96
CA TYR A 282 -40.43 15.24 6.23
C TYR A 282 -40.82 14.30 7.36
N ALA A 283 -39.93 14.08 8.33
CA ALA A 283 -40.25 13.37 9.57
C ALA A 283 -40.45 14.37 10.70
N VAL A 284 -41.60 14.31 11.38
CA VAL A 284 -41.91 15.18 12.51
C VAL A 284 -41.54 14.47 13.80
N ILE A 285 -40.58 15.07 14.53
CA ILE A 285 -40.00 14.50 15.75
C ILE A 285 -40.45 15.34 16.94
N ILE A 286 -40.92 14.66 17.99
CA ILE A 286 -41.34 15.27 19.24
C ILE A 286 -40.42 14.78 20.36
N THR A 287 -40.01 15.69 21.24
CA THR A 287 -39.23 15.35 22.43
C THR A 287 -39.71 16.07 23.68
N THR A 288 -39.62 15.38 24.81
CA THR A 288 -39.70 15.95 26.17
C THR A 288 -38.32 16.17 26.80
N GLU A 289 -37.23 15.83 26.10
CA GLU A 289 -35.86 16.08 26.56
C GLU A 289 -35.50 17.56 26.36
N MET A 290 -35.19 18.22 27.47
CA MET A 290 -34.97 19.68 27.53
C MET A 290 -33.49 20.05 27.43
N ASN A 291 -32.58 19.09 27.63
CA ASN A 291 -31.14 19.37 27.76
C ASN A 291 -30.34 19.20 26.46
N ASP A 292 -30.84 18.44 25.47
CA ASP A 292 -30.15 18.19 24.20
C ASP A 292 -30.99 18.66 23.01
N ASN A 293 -30.46 19.61 22.25
CA ASN A 293 -31.14 20.20 21.10
C ASN A 293 -31.06 19.33 19.84
N ARG A 294 -30.36 18.19 19.87
CA ARG A 294 -30.18 17.31 18.72
C ARG A 294 -30.96 16.01 18.89
N PRO A 295 -31.63 15.52 17.83
CA PRO A 295 -32.22 14.19 17.88
C PRO A 295 -31.09 13.14 17.93
N PRO A 296 -31.20 12.11 18.79
CA PRO A 296 -30.19 11.05 18.88
C PRO A 296 -30.08 10.27 17.56
N TRP A 297 -28.90 9.73 17.25
CA TRP A 297 -28.73 8.86 16.09
C TRP A 297 -29.69 7.67 16.13
N GLY A 298 -30.25 7.32 14.97
CA GLY A 298 -31.24 6.25 14.85
C GLY A 298 -32.66 6.63 15.29
N ILE A 299 -32.97 7.92 15.46
CA ILE A 299 -34.29 8.38 15.92
C ILE A 299 -35.47 7.86 15.10
N LEU A 300 -35.28 7.60 13.81
CA LEU A 300 -36.32 7.04 12.94
C LEU A 300 -36.82 5.66 13.43
N SER A 301 -36.06 4.96 14.28
CA SER A 301 -36.51 3.70 14.88
C SER A 301 -37.43 3.87 16.11
N LYS A 302 -37.61 5.09 16.62
CA LYS A 302 -38.34 5.37 17.87
C LYS A 302 -39.78 5.78 17.61
N THR A 303 -40.72 5.07 18.24
CA THR A 303 -42.18 5.22 18.02
C THR A 303 -42.89 5.87 19.22
N TYR A 304 -44.15 6.28 19.02
CA TYR A 304 -45.00 6.76 20.11
C TYR A 304 -45.21 5.73 21.22
N ASN A 305 -45.26 4.43 20.88
CA ASN A 305 -45.37 3.36 21.88
C ASN A 305 -44.12 3.25 22.74
N ASP A 306 -42.94 3.44 22.15
CA ASP A 306 -41.67 3.50 22.90
C ASP A 306 -41.68 4.65 23.91
N PHE A 307 -42.20 5.80 23.48
CA PHE A 307 -42.39 6.96 24.36
C PHE A 307 -43.37 6.65 25.51
N LYS A 308 -44.53 6.04 25.22
CA LYS A 308 -45.52 5.65 26.24
C LYS A 308 -45.00 4.63 27.24
N ASN A 309 -44.12 3.74 26.79
CA ASN A 309 -43.45 2.76 27.66
C ASN A 309 -42.22 3.34 28.36
N ALA A 310 -41.99 4.65 28.28
CA ALA A 310 -40.84 5.37 28.85
C ALA A 310 -39.46 4.85 28.39
N SER A 311 -39.37 4.19 27.24
CA SER A 311 -38.11 3.67 26.67
C SER A 311 -37.33 4.71 25.87
N THR A 312 -37.98 5.84 25.53
CA THR A 312 -37.37 7.01 24.88
C THR A 312 -38.12 8.28 25.28
N LYS A 313 -37.43 9.42 25.29
CA LYS A 313 -38.06 10.75 25.43
C LYS A 313 -38.32 11.44 24.10
N THR A 314 -37.81 10.87 23.00
CA THR A 314 -37.89 11.42 21.64
C THR A 314 -38.44 10.35 20.71
N TYR A 315 -39.44 10.70 19.88
CA TYR A 315 -40.07 9.78 18.94
C TYR A 315 -40.54 10.50 17.67
N VAL A 316 -40.77 9.73 16.60
CA VAL A 316 -41.37 10.22 15.35
C VAL A 316 -42.90 10.10 15.45
N THR A 317 -43.61 11.20 15.23
CA THR A 317 -45.08 11.27 15.33
C THR A 317 -45.77 11.15 13.97
N HIS A 318 -45.11 11.58 12.89
CA HIS A 318 -45.71 11.65 11.57
C HIS A 318 -44.66 11.77 10.46
N ILE A 319 -44.96 11.20 9.28
CA ILE A 319 -44.20 11.40 8.05
C ILE A 319 -45.07 12.13 7.03
N ILE A 320 -44.60 13.28 6.55
CA ILE A 320 -45.26 14.09 5.53
C ILE A 320 -44.55 13.83 4.20
N GLU A 321 -45.21 13.16 3.26
CA GLU A 321 -44.67 13.02 1.91
C GLU A 321 -44.81 14.34 1.14
N GLN A 322 -43.73 14.77 0.49
CA GLN A 322 -43.78 15.94 -0.37
C GLN A 322 -44.19 15.50 -1.77
N GLN A 323 -45.49 15.58 -2.06
CA GLN A 323 -45.98 15.43 -3.43
C GLN A 323 -45.44 16.58 -4.30
N ALA A 324 -45.18 16.32 -5.59
CA ALA A 324 -44.78 17.33 -6.56
C ALA A 324 -45.90 18.39 -6.69
N ARG A 325 -45.83 19.44 -5.88
CA ARG A 325 -46.82 20.51 -5.86
C ARG A 325 -46.47 21.58 -6.90
N SER A 326 -47.30 21.68 -7.92
CA SER A 326 -47.44 22.87 -8.76
C SER A 326 -48.44 23.84 -8.10
N GLY A 327 -47.93 24.88 -7.43
CA GLY A 327 -48.70 26.09 -7.11
C GLY A 327 -48.99 26.36 -5.62
N GLY A 328 -48.52 27.51 -5.15
CA GLY A 328 -49.44 28.57 -4.68
C GLY A 328 -49.59 28.88 -3.19
N SER A 329 -49.07 28.09 -2.24
CA SER A 329 -49.06 28.49 -0.81
C SER A 329 -47.88 27.86 -0.08
N SER A 330 -47.09 28.69 0.62
CA SER A 330 -45.66 28.48 0.89
C SER A 330 -45.31 27.84 2.24
N ASP A 331 -46.28 27.34 3.01
CA ASP A 331 -46.03 26.66 4.30
C ASP A 331 -46.73 25.29 4.38
N LEU A 332 -46.01 24.29 4.89
CA LEU A 332 -46.52 22.99 5.27
C LEU A 332 -47.13 23.08 6.67
N TRP A 333 -48.17 22.30 6.92
CA TRP A 333 -48.80 22.22 8.23
C TRP A 333 -49.06 20.78 8.63
N ILE A 334 -49.02 20.52 9.93
CA ILE A 334 -49.33 19.22 10.51
C ILE A 334 -50.13 19.40 11.80
N HIS A 335 -51.16 18.59 11.94
CA HIS A 335 -51.90 18.42 13.17
C HIS A 335 -51.31 17.24 13.96
N VAL A 336 -50.73 17.51 15.11
CA VAL A 336 -50.16 16.51 16.01
C VAL A 336 -51.21 16.10 17.04
N GLY A 337 -51.35 14.79 17.28
CA GLY A 337 -52.25 14.24 18.30
C GLY A 337 -53.62 13.76 17.80
N ASP A 338 -53.83 13.68 16.48
CA ASP A 338 -55.09 13.20 15.87
C ASP A 338 -55.29 11.67 15.90
N ARG A 339 -54.33 10.90 16.42
CA ARG A 339 -54.32 9.43 16.44
C ARG A 339 -54.21 8.77 15.07
N ASN A 340 -53.86 9.52 14.03
CA ASN A 340 -53.65 8.98 12.69
C ASN A 340 -52.30 8.23 12.60
N MET A 341 -52.13 7.39 11.57
CA MET A 341 -50.91 6.62 11.35
C MET A 341 -50.35 6.87 9.95
N THR A 342 -49.07 7.25 9.86
CA THR A 342 -48.34 7.41 8.59
C THR A 342 -47.05 6.61 8.62
N HIS A 343 -46.81 5.79 7.59
CA HIS A 343 -45.58 4.96 7.49
C HIS A 343 -45.27 4.14 8.76
N SER A 344 -46.31 3.61 9.42
CA SER A 344 -46.23 2.86 10.69
C SER A 344 -45.87 3.70 11.94
N TYR A 345 -45.77 5.03 11.82
CA TYR A 345 -45.68 5.94 12.96
C TYR A 345 -47.06 6.41 13.38
N VAL A 346 -47.34 6.28 14.69
CA VAL A 346 -48.62 6.68 15.29
C VAL A 346 -48.51 8.12 15.80
N ASN A 347 -49.42 8.99 15.33
CA ASN A 347 -49.55 10.36 15.76
C ASN A 347 -50.41 10.45 17.04
N GLY A 348 -49.93 9.85 18.12
CA GLY A 348 -50.68 9.72 19.36
C GLY A 348 -50.90 11.05 20.10
N PRO A 349 -51.91 11.13 21.00
CA PRO A 349 -52.25 12.36 21.71
C PRO A 349 -51.11 12.84 22.61
N LEU A 350 -50.94 14.16 22.66
CA LEU A 350 -49.99 14.79 23.57
C LEU A 350 -50.50 14.74 25.01
N GLU A 351 -49.60 14.59 25.97
CA GLU A 351 -49.94 14.58 27.39
C GLU A 351 -50.04 16.01 27.93
N PRO A 352 -51.18 16.43 28.51
CA PRO A 352 -51.41 17.83 28.90
C PRO A 352 -50.43 18.38 29.95
N GLN A 353 -49.77 17.51 30.71
CA GLN A 353 -48.84 17.88 31.78
C GLN A 353 -47.37 17.93 31.33
N LEU A 354 -47.07 17.57 30.08
CA LEU A 354 -45.71 17.54 29.55
C LEU A 354 -45.42 18.78 28.70
N GLN A 355 -44.17 19.25 28.80
CA GLN A 355 -43.66 20.27 27.89
C GLN A 355 -42.96 19.60 26.71
N TYR A 356 -43.38 19.97 25.51
CA TYR A 356 -42.84 19.46 24.26
C TYR A 356 -42.06 20.56 23.55
N ARG A 357 -40.96 20.17 22.88
CA ARG A 357 -40.19 21.06 22.01
C ARG A 357 -39.75 20.35 20.74
N TYR A 358 -39.28 21.13 19.78
CA TYR A 358 -38.63 20.63 18.57
C TYR A 358 -37.10 20.84 18.64
N PRO A 359 -36.31 19.97 17.99
CA PRO A 359 -34.87 20.18 17.86
C PRO A 359 -34.58 21.45 17.04
N THR A 360 -33.76 22.36 17.55
CA THR A 360 -33.43 23.64 16.90
C THR A 360 -32.11 23.63 16.13
N LYS A 361 -31.37 22.50 16.13
CA LYS A 361 -30.03 22.38 15.53
C LYS A 361 -29.69 20.98 15.06
#